data_AF-A0A7S2NRF0-F1
#
_entry.id   AF-A0A7S2NRF0-F1
#
_cell.length_a   1.000
_cell.length_b   1.000
_cell.length_c   1.000
_cell.angle_alpha   90.00
_cell.angle_beta   90.00
_cell.angle_gamma   90.00
#
_symmetry.space_group_name_H-M   'P 1'
#
loop_
_entity.id
_entity.type
_entity.pdbx_description
1 polymer ?
#
loop_
_entity_poly.entity_id
_entity_poly.type
_entity_poly.pdbx_seq_one_letter_code
_entity_poly.pdbx_strand_id
1 'polypeptide(L)'
;MFKKIVLATLLASAAAFAPSATFGVRTNTALSFEYGEFDDELWDNEAKKVVYEKWDPNSPRTTRNFNPFETFKGNSPDASGIYPGEARYKDPKRGDVSYAIMMVEKADIDDMTANPKAGSEPGCAGCKS
;
A
#
# COMPACT_ATOMS: atom_id res chain seq x y z
N MET A 1 -68.74 -26.89 -1.01
CA MET A 1 -67.50 -27.53 -1.51
C MET A 1 -66.26 -26.81 -0.95
N PHE A 2 -66.07 -26.82 0.38
CA PHE A 2 -65.03 -26.08 1.12
C PHE A 2 -63.84 -26.97 1.56
N LYS A 3 -63.49 -27.99 0.77
CA LYS A 3 -62.45 -28.98 1.16
C LYS A 3 -61.11 -28.83 0.44
N LYS A 4 -60.97 -27.92 -0.54
CA LYS A 4 -59.75 -27.79 -1.35
C LYS A 4 -58.86 -26.58 -1.04
N ILE A 5 -59.31 -25.65 -0.18
CA ILE A 5 -58.57 -24.39 0.10
C ILE A 5 -57.57 -24.56 1.26
N VAL A 6 -57.77 -25.54 2.15
CA VAL A 6 -56.97 -25.68 3.38
C VAL A 6 -55.56 -26.26 3.14
N LEU A 7 -55.31 -26.94 2.02
CA LEU A 7 -54.02 -27.61 1.79
C LEU A 7 -52.92 -26.66 1.27
N ALA A 8 -53.28 -25.50 0.72
CA ALA A 8 -52.30 -24.58 0.11
C ALA A 8 -51.61 -23.64 1.11
N THR A 9 -52.11 -23.49 2.34
CA THR A 9 -51.59 -22.51 3.32
C THR A 9 -50.60 -23.09 4.32
N LEU A 10 -50.43 -24.42 4.37
CA LEU A 10 -49.55 -25.09 5.35
C LEU A 10 -48.11 -25.32 4.84
N LEU A 11 -47.85 -25.13 3.54
CA LEU A 11 -46.52 -25.31 2.94
C LEU A 11 -45.67 -24.02 2.91
N ALA A 12 -46.23 -22.86 3.27
CA ALA A 12 -45.56 -21.57 3.14
C ALA A 12 -44.79 -21.10 4.39
N SER A 13 -44.93 -21.77 5.53
CA SER A 13 -44.40 -21.29 6.83
C SER A 13 -43.01 -21.84 7.21
N ALA A 14 -42.42 -22.77 6.44
CA ALA A 14 -41.16 -23.41 6.81
C ALA A 14 -39.89 -22.70 6.30
N ALA A 15 -40.00 -21.70 5.42
CA ALA A 15 -38.82 -21.03 4.84
C ALA A 15 -38.35 -19.78 5.61
N ALA A 16 -39.14 -19.27 6.57
CA ALA A 16 -38.82 -18.04 7.31
C ALA A 16 -37.75 -18.21 8.41
N PHE A 17 -37.40 -19.45 8.75
CA PHE A 17 -36.37 -19.78 9.75
C PHE A 17 -35.19 -20.58 9.17
N ALA A 18 -35.07 -20.66 7.84
CA ALA A 18 -33.83 -21.15 7.25
C ALA A 18 -32.74 -20.10 7.54
N PRO A 19 -31.61 -20.47 8.18
CA PRO A 19 -30.50 -19.53 8.31
C PRO A 19 -30.12 -19.10 6.91
N SER A 20 -30.24 -17.81 6.63
CA SER A 20 -29.78 -17.21 5.38
C SER A 20 -28.33 -17.64 5.21
N ALA A 21 -28.03 -18.51 4.24
CA ALA A 21 -26.68 -18.97 3.96
C ALA A 21 -25.70 -17.82 3.63
N THR A 22 -26.24 -16.60 3.51
CA THR A 22 -25.55 -15.33 3.26
C THR A 22 -25.17 -14.56 4.53
N PHE A 23 -25.77 -14.84 5.70
CA PHE A 23 -25.41 -14.15 6.95
C PHE A 23 -24.15 -14.80 7.55
N GLY A 24 -22.98 -14.25 7.19
CA GLY A 24 -21.68 -14.71 7.69
C GLY A 24 -20.70 -15.14 6.60
N VAL A 25 -21.10 -15.14 5.32
CA VAL A 25 -20.14 -15.25 4.22
C VAL A 25 -19.37 -13.94 4.15
N ARG A 26 -18.18 -13.94 4.73
CA ARG A 26 -17.19 -12.88 4.49
C ARG A 26 -16.86 -12.92 3.01
N THR A 27 -17.36 -11.95 2.24
CA THR A 27 -16.89 -11.70 0.88
C THR A 27 -15.39 -11.44 0.98
N ASN A 28 -14.58 -12.41 0.54
CA ASN A 28 -13.14 -12.23 0.44
C ASN A 28 -12.90 -11.31 -0.74
N THR A 29 -12.86 -10.00 -0.51
CA THR A 29 -12.35 -9.05 -1.49
C THR A 29 -10.85 -9.28 -1.56
N ALA A 30 -10.43 -10.22 -2.41
CA ALA A 30 -9.04 -10.32 -2.82
C ALA A 30 -8.70 -9.04 -3.59
N LEU A 31 -8.31 -8.00 -2.85
CA LEU A 31 -7.63 -6.84 -3.41
C LEU A 31 -6.25 -7.37 -3.80
N SER A 32 -6.03 -7.57 -5.10
CA SER A 32 -4.70 -7.87 -5.63
C SER A 32 -3.77 -6.73 -5.24
N PHE A 33 -2.98 -6.95 -4.19
CA PHE A 33 -1.98 -5.99 -3.74
C PHE A 33 -0.81 -6.03 -4.72
N GLU A 34 -0.45 -4.88 -5.25
CA GLU A 34 0.70 -4.73 -6.14
C GLU A 34 1.87 -4.14 -5.37
N TYR A 35 3.01 -4.85 -5.36
CA TYR A 35 4.24 -4.34 -4.78
C TYR A 35 4.89 -3.28 -5.69
N GLY A 36 5.84 -2.54 -5.11
CA GLY A 36 6.63 -1.52 -5.81
C GLY A 36 7.46 -2.09 -6.96
N GLU A 37 8.03 -1.19 -7.75
CA GLU A 37 8.78 -1.55 -8.97
C GLU A 37 10.04 -2.36 -8.68
N PHE A 38 10.74 -2.05 -7.58
CA PHE A 38 11.98 -2.71 -7.17
C PHE A 38 11.74 -3.75 -6.05
N ASP A 39 10.53 -4.30 -5.96
CA ASP A 39 10.23 -5.36 -5.00
C ASP A 39 11.06 -6.62 -5.28
N ASP A 40 11.64 -7.21 -4.24
CA ASP A 40 12.60 -8.32 -4.32
C ASP A 40 13.86 -8.04 -5.19
N GLU A 41 14.08 -6.81 -5.62
CA GLU A 41 15.29 -6.33 -6.32
C GLU A 41 16.26 -5.61 -5.37
N LEU A 42 17.40 -5.16 -5.91
CA LEU A 42 18.36 -4.37 -5.16
C LEU A 42 17.80 -2.97 -4.89
N TRP A 43 17.76 -2.58 -3.62
CA TRP A 43 17.27 -1.29 -3.17
C TRP A 43 18.42 -0.37 -2.79
N ASP A 44 19.17 0.06 -3.81
CA ASP A 44 20.27 1.00 -3.72
C ASP A 44 19.83 2.44 -3.99
N ASN A 45 20.79 3.39 -3.97
CA ASN A 45 20.50 4.80 -4.22
C ASN A 45 20.02 5.06 -5.66
N GLU A 46 20.46 4.28 -6.64
CA GLU A 46 20.03 4.42 -8.04
C GLU A 46 18.55 4.06 -8.20
N ALA A 47 18.13 2.92 -7.64
CA ALA A 47 16.72 2.52 -7.59
C ALA A 47 15.85 3.58 -6.90
N LYS A 48 16.33 4.13 -5.77
CA LYS A 48 15.63 5.20 -5.06
C LYS A 48 15.50 6.48 -5.89
N LYS A 49 16.53 6.88 -6.65
CA LYS A 49 16.44 8.03 -7.56
C LYS A 49 15.39 7.80 -8.64
N VAL A 50 15.33 6.62 -9.25
CA VAL A 50 14.30 6.28 -10.25
C VAL A 50 12.89 6.40 -9.68
N VAL A 51 12.67 5.88 -8.47
CA VAL A 51 11.35 6.01 -7.81
C VAL A 51 11.07 7.47 -7.43
N TYR A 52 12.06 8.20 -6.94
CA TYR A 52 11.91 9.62 -6.61
C TYR A 52 11.59 10.47 -7.85
N GLU A 53 12.19 10.19 -9.01
CA GLU A 53 11.89 10.87 -10.27
C GLU A 53 10.44 10.65 -10.71
N LYS A 54 9.89 9.44 -10.52
CA LYS A 54 8.50 9.09 -10.82
C LYS A 54 7.50 9.60 -9.79
N TRP A 55 7.95 9.85 -8.57
CA TRP A 55 7.10 10.31 -7.49
C TRP A 55 6.48 11.68 -7.78
N ASP A 56 5.16 11.75 -7.63
CA ASP A 56 4.36 12.97 -7.65
C ASP A 56 3.82 13.25 -6.23
N PRO A 57 4.30 14.33 -5.56
CA PRO A 57 3.86 14.66 -4.21
C PRO A 57 2.38 15.08 -4.12
N ASN A 58 1.76 15.50 -5.22
CA ASN A 58 0.36 15.94 -5.23
C ASN A 58 -0.62 14.79 -5.40
N SER A 59 -0.15 13.64 -5.89
CA SER A 59 -0.95 12.42 -6.02
C SER A 59 -0.94 11.61 -4.73
N PRO A 60 -2.02 10.88 -4.39
CA PRO A 60 -2.05 10.05 -3.19
C PRO A 60 -0.90 9.03 -3.14
N ARG A 61 -0.44 8.74 -1.92
CA ARG A 61 0.56 7.69 -1.69
C ARG A 61 0.03 6.33 -2.17
N THR A 62 0.84 5.65 -2.96
CA THR A 62 0.61 4.24 -3.35
C THR A 62 1.94 3.48 -3.36
N THR A 63 1.90 2.17 -3.59
CA THR A 63 3.12 1.36 -3.74
C THR A 63 3.97 1.76 -4.96
N ARG A 64 3.41 2.57 -5.87
CA ARG A 64 4.08 3.12 -7.06
C ARG A 64 4.25 4.64 -7.03
N ASN A 65 3.70 5.32 -6.02
CA ASN A 65 3.82 6.76 -5.84
C ASN A 65 4.15 7.06 -4.38
N PHE A 66 5.44 7.11 -4.05
CA PHE A 66 5.93 7.44 -2.71
C PHE A 66 7.31 8.08 -2.80
N ASN A 67 7.70 8.82 -1.76
CA ASN A 67 9.06 9.36 -1.66
C ASN A 67 9.99 8.34 -0.97
N PRO A 68 11.00 7.77 -1.67
CA PRO A 68 11.90 6.79 -1.08
C PRO A 68 12.94 7.40 -0.13
N PHE A 69 13.10 8.73 -0.13
CA PHE A 69 14.04 9.47 0.73
C PHE A 69 13.38 10.09 1.96
N GLU A 70 12.05 10.00 2.07
CA GLU A 70 11.37 10.49 3.27
C GLU A 70 11.60 9.55 4.46
N THR A 71 11.58 10.11 5.67
CA THR A 71 11.66 9.33 6.90
C THR A 71 10.37 9.46 7.70
N PHE A 72 9.87 8.33 8.23
CA PHE A 72 8.75 8.33 9.15
C PHE A 72 9.16 7.59 10.43
N LYS A 73 9.01 8.26 11.59
CA LYS A 73 9.46 7.74 12.90
C LYS A 73 10.93 7.29 12.90
N GLY A 74 11.78 7.94 12.11
CA GLY A 74 13.21 7.65 11.99
C GLY A 74 13.57 6.50 11.04
N ASN A 75 12.59 5.88 10.36
CA ASN A 75 12.84 4.82 9.39
C ASN A 75 12.54 5.29 7.96
N SER A 76 13.24 4.70 6.99
CA SER A 76 12.91 4.81 5.56
C SER A 76 11.91 3.72 5.15
N PRO A 77 11.11 3.94 4.10
CA PRO A 77 10.23 2.91 3.56
C PRO A 77 11.02 1.84 2.79
N ASP A 78 10.37 0.69 2.57
CA ASP A 78 10.84 -0.35 1.65
C ASP A 78 10.67 0.03 0.17
N ALA A 79 11.03 -0.88 -0.75
CA ALA A 79 10.89 -0.69 -2.20
C ALA A 79 9.43 -0.54 -2.68
N SER A 80 8.46 -0.75 -1.80
CA SER A 80 7.02 -0.58 -2.03
C SER A 80 6.43 0.61 -1.26
N GLY A 81 7.25 1.45 -0.63
CA GLY A 81 6.77 2.62 0.12
C GLY A 81 6.15 2.28 1.47
N ILE A 82 6.38 1.07 2.00
CA ILE A 82 5.82 0.57 3.25
C ILE A 82 6.85 0.71 4.37
N TYR A 83 6.42 1.12 5.56
CA TYR A 83 7.34 1.29 6.68
C TYR A 83 7.49 0.02 7.53
N PRO A 84 8.63 -0.14 8.22
CA PRO A 84 8.80 -1.21 9.20
C PRO A 84 7.65 -1.21 10.23
N GLY A 85 7.03 -2.38 10.41
CA GLY A 85 5.89 -2.57 11.31
C GLY A 85 4.51 -2.41 10.66
N GLU A 86 4.43 -2.01 9.39
CA GLU A 86 3.19 -2.00 8.62
C GLU A 86 2.92 -3.36 7.95
N ALA A 87 1.66 -3.59 7.58
CA ALA A 87 1.30 -4.81 6.86
C ALA A 87 2.01 -4.85 5.51
N ARG A 88 2.50 -6.04 5.12
CA ARG A 88 3.20 -6.31 3.84
C ARG A 88 4.59 -5.69 3.70
N TYR A 89 5.13 -5.07 4.76
CA TYR A 89 6.52 -4.61 4.78
C TYR A 89 7.49 -5.76 4.46
N LYS A 90 8.45 -5.50 3.57
CA LYS A 90 9.55 -6.41 3.27
C LYS A 90 10.88 -5.70 3.53
N ASP A 91 11.82 -6.41 4.16
CA ASP A 91 13.17 -5.89 4.31
C ASP A 91 13.86 -5.81 2.94
N PRO A 92 14.30 -4.61 2.51
CA PRO A 92 14.91 -4.45 1.19
C PRO A 92 16.27 -5.13 1.10
N LYS A 93 16.60 -5.70 -0.07
CA LYS A 93 17.96 -6.14 -0.37
C LYS A 93 18.83 -4.90 -0.53
N ARG A 94 19.73 -4.66 0.41
CA ARG A 94 20.58 -3.46 0.40
C ARG A 94 21.84 -3.71 -0.43
N GLY A 95 22.28 -2.68 -1.15
CA GLY A 95 23.58 -2.66 -1.81
C GLY A 95 24.74 -2.49 -0.83
N ASP A 96 25.95 -2.47 -1.39
CA ASP A 96 27.16 -2.23 -0.62
C ASP A 96 27.19 -0.83 -0.02
N VAL A 97 27.69 -0.73 1.21
CA VAL A 97 27.87 0.54 1.91
C VAL A 97 29.35 0.79 2.11
N SER A 98 29.86 1.89 1.58
CA SER A 98 31.23 2.36 1.81
C SER A 98 31.23 3.87 2.07
N TYR A 99 32.27 4.38 2.75
CA TYR A 99 32.37 5.81 3.03
C TYR A 99 32.33 6.66 1.74
N ALA A 100 32.95 6.19 0.66
CA ALA A 100 32.91 6.85 -0.63
C ALA A 100 31.47 6.93 -1.18
N ILE A 101 30.71 5.83 -1.09
CA ILE A 101 29.30 5.78 -1.51
C ILE A 101 28.45 6.72 -0.65
N MET A 102 28.62 6.70 0.68
CA MET A 102 27.87 7.57 1.58
C MET A 102 28.08 9.07 1.31
N MET A 103 29.29 9.49 0.91
CA MET A 103 29.56 10.87 0.54
C MET A 103 28.84 11.29 -0.75
N VAL A 104 28.72 10.38 -1.72
CA VAL A 104 27.95 10.60 -2.95
C VAL A 104 26.46 10.68 -2.65
N GLU A 105 25.92 9.71 -1.91
CA GLU A 105 24.51 9.69 -1.51
C GLU A 105 24.13 10.94 -0.70
N LYS A 106 25.04 11.41 0.17
CA LYS A 106 24.83 12.64 0.91
C LYS A 106 24.71 13.86 -0.01
N ALA A 107 25.57 13.98 -1.02
CA ALA A 107 25.49 15.08 -1.97
C ALA A 107 24.15 15.06 -2.72
N ASP A 108 23.68 13.87 -3.15
CA ASP A 108 22.38 13.73 -3.80
C ASP A 108 21.22 14.18 -2.89
N ILE A 109 21.23 13.74 -1.63
CA ILE A 109 20.19 14.11 -0.66
C ILE A 109 20.23 15.62 -0.35
N ASP A 110 21.42 16.20 -0.21
CA ASP A 110 21.61 17.63 0.01
C ASP A 110 21.07 18.44 -1.20
N ASP A 111 21.32 17.98 -2.43
CA ASP A 111 20.80 18.60 -3.67
C ASP A 111 19.27 18.50 -3.77
N MET A 112 18.69 17.35 -3.40
CA MET A 112 17.24 17.14 -3.38
C MET A 112 16.54 17.96 -2.29
N THR A 113 17.22 18.17 -1.16
CA THR A 113 16.72 19.00 -0.05
C THR A 113 16.80 20.49 -0.41
N ALA A 114 17.82 20.90 -1.16
CA ALA A 114 17.93 22.25 -1.69
C ALA A 114 16.91 22.52 -2.82
N ASN A 115 16.55 21.49 -3.59
CA ASN A 115 15.65 21.58 -4.73
C ASN A 115 14.48 20.57 -4.61
N PRO A 116 13.61 20.71 -3.60
CA PRO A 116 12.51 19.78 -3.41
C PRO A 116 11.52 19.86 -4.57
N LYS A 117 10.92 18.73 -4.93
CA LYS A 117 9.83 18.69 -5.91
C LYS A 117 8.65 19.56 -5.44
N ALA A 118 8.07 20.31 -6.37
CA ALA A 118 6.93 21.18 -6.08
C ALA A 118 5.75 20.38 -5.49
N GLY A 119 5.26 20.78 -4.31
CA GLY A 119 4.22 20.07 -3.57
C GLY A 119 4.73 19.11 -2.49
N SER A 120 6.05 18.92 -2.36
CA SER A 120 6.71 18.08 -1.35
C SER A 120 6.70 18.67 0.08
N GLU A 121 5.72 19.51 0.40
CA GLU A 121 5.59 20.10 1.75
C GLU A 121 5.24 19.02 2.79
N PRO A 122 5.55 19.22 4.08
CA PRO A 122 5.14 18.30 5.13
C PRO A 122 3.64 18.02 5.08
N GLY A 123 3.28 16.74 4.97
CA GLY A 123 1.88 16.32 4.82
C GLY A 123 1.36 16.28 3.38
N CYS A 124 2.23 16.28 2.38
CA CYS A 124 1.84 16.09 0.98
C CYS A 124 1.05 14.79 0.76
N ALA A 125 0.18 14.75 -0.26
CA ALA A 125 -0.68 13.59 -0.52
C ALA A 125 0.13 12.32 -0.83
N GLY A 126 1.29 12.48 -1.46
CA GLY A 126 2.22 11.39 -1.78
C GLY A 126 3.18 11.02 -0.63
N CYS A 127 3.15 11.77 0.48
CA CYS A 127 4.03 11.59 1.63
C CYS A 127 3.39 10.67 2.68
N LYS A 128 4.20 10.17 3.61
CA LYS A 128 3.65 9.52 4.80
C LYS A 128 3.15 10.55 5.82
N SER A 129 1.87 10.47 6.18
CA SER A 129 1.24 11.24 7.27
C SER A 129 1.22 10.47 8.59
#